data_AF-A0A8C7I0C8-F1
#
_entry.id   AF-A0A8C7I0C8-F1
#
_cell.length_a   1.000
_cell.length_b   1.000
_cell.length_c   1.000
_cell.angle_alpha   90.00
_cell.angle_beta   90.00
_cell.angle_gamma   90.00
#
_symmetry.space_group_name_H-M   'P 1'
#
loop_
_entity.id
_entity.type
_entity.pdbx_description
1 polymer ?
#
loop_
_entity_poly.entity_id
_entity_poly.type
_entity_poly.pdbx_seq_one_letter_code
_entity_poly.pdbx_strand_id
1 'polypeptide(L)'
;MSPLSVLTSYKSKPGVCPRRRWGMGMCVEFCSNDSDCPNNEKCCHNGCGHNCIAPTQPGRCVLPNGTYMCAEYCYKDGQCPEEQMCFRIC
;
A
#
# COMPACT_ATOMS: atom_id res chain seq x y z
N MET A 1 -24.65 -0.99 1.21
CA MET A 1 -24.22 -2.05 2.16
C MET A 1 -23.92 -3.30 1.35
N SER A 2 -22.79 -3.95 1.67
CA SER A 2 -22.36 -5.29 1.20
C SER A 2 -21.51 -5.34 -0.11
N PRO A 3 -20.58 -6.31 -0.27
CA PRO A 3 -19.40 -6.59 0.58
C PRO A 3 -18.15 -6.93 -0.29
N LEU A 4 -17.93 -6.22 -1.41
CA LEU A 4 -16.94 -6.64 -2.44
C LEU A 4 -15.47 -6.30 -2.14
N SER A 5 -15.14 -5.83 -0.94
CA SER A 5 -13.74 -5.78 -0.47
C SER A 5 -13.19 -7.17 -0.07
N VAL A 6 -14.01 -8.22 -0.18
CA VAL A 6 -13.68 -9.62 0.19
C VAL A 6 -13.51 -10.49 -1.07
N LEU A 7 -12.42 -10.31 -1.80
CA LEU A 7 -11.83 -11.37 -2.63
C LEU A 7 -10.31 -11.32 -2.48
N THR A 8 -9.83 -11.90 -1.38
CA THR A 8 -8.47 -12.39 -1.24
C THR A 8 -8.14 -13.34 -2.42
N SER A 9 -7.18 -13.00 -3.27
CA SER A 9 -6.52 -13.96 -4.18
C SER A 9 -5.33 -13.25 -4.84
N TYR A 10 -4.06 -13.55 -4.59
CA TYR A 10 -3.37 -14.78 -4.23
C TYR A 10 -2.33 -14.48 -3.12
N LYS A 11 -2.19 -15.33 -2.08
CA LYS A 11 -1.11 -15.27 -1.05
C LYS A 11 -0.56 -13.85 -0.76
N SER A 12 -1.44 -12.95 -0.36
CA SER A 12 -1.09 -11.55 -0.10
C SER A 12 -0.21 -11.43 1.13
N LYS A 13 1.02 -10.95 0.97
CA LYS A 13 1.92 -10.64 2.09
C LYS A 13 1.47 -9.34 2.78
N PRO A 14 1.70 -9.21 4.11
CA PRO A 14 1.30 -8.03 4.86
C PRO A 14 2.01 -6.75 4.36
N GLY A 15 1.32 -5.62 4.51
CA GLY A 15 1.78 -4.33 4.00
C GLY A 15 1.29 -4.03 2.59
N VAL A 16 1.68 -2.88 2.05
CA VAL A 16 1.20 -2.37 0.76
C VAL A 16 2.36 -2.01 -0.17
N CYS A 17 2.08 -1.93 -1.46
CA CYS A 17 3.05 -1.43 -2.43
C CYS A 17 3.37 0.06 -2.13
N PRO A 18 4.63 0.44 -1.92
CA PRO A 18 5.01 1.84 -1.76
C PRO A 18 4.60 2.65 -2.99
N ARG A 19 4.10 3.85 -2.70
CA ARG A 19 3.68 4.82 -3.72
C ARG A 19 4.91 5.55 -4.24
N ARG A 20 5.51 5.06 -5.32
CA ARG A 20 6.65 5.68 -6.02
C ARG A 20 6.22 6.18 -7.39
N ARG A 21 7.05 7.01 -8.06
CA ARG A 21 6.85 7.32 -9.49
C ARG A 21 7.18 6.06 -10.28
N TRP A 22 6.18 5.20 -10.39
CA TRP A 22 6.17 4.03 -11.25
C TRP A 22 6.28 4.50 -12.72
N GLY A 23 7.09 3.81 -13.52
CA GLY A 23 7.36 4.14 -14.93
C GLY A 23 8.83 4.45 -15.25
N MET A 24 9.69 4.59 -14.23
CA MET A 24 11.13 4.87 -14.42
C MET A 24 12.01 3.60 -14.24
N GLY A 25 11.54 2.45 -14.74
CA GLY A 25 12.19 1.16 -14.56
C GLY A 25 12.05 0.24 -15.77
N MET A 26 12.67 -0.95 -15.68
CA MET A 26 12.57 -1.98 -16.72
C MET A 26 11.12 -2.49 -16.81
N CYS A 27 10.54 -2.47 -18.01
CA CYS A 27 9.23 -3.07 -18.31
C CYS A 27 9.39 -4.58 -18.44
N VAL A 28 9.48 -5.25 -17.30
CA VAL A 28 9.66 -6.70 -17.22
C VAL A 28 8.74 -7.23 -16.12
N GLU A 29 8.13 -8.37 -16.40
CA GLU A 29 7.32 -9.15 -15.46
C GLU A 29 8.25 -10.03 -14.61
N PHE A 30 8.72 -9.52 -13.47
CA PHE A 30 9.56 -10.32 -12.55
C PHE A 30 8.75 -11.22 -11.61
N CYS A 31 7.49 -10.87 -11.37
CA CYS A 31 6.57 -11.62 -10.55
C CYS A 31 5.17 -11.49 -11.11
N SER A 32 4.32 -12.49 -10.93
CA SER A 32 2.89 -12.34 -11.13
C SER A 32 2.18 -12.10 -9.79
N ASN A 33 2.82 -12.50 -8.69
CA ASN A 33 2.17 -12.54 -7.41
C ASN A 33 3.13 -12.38 -6.22
N ASP A 34 2.60 -11.95 -5.06
CA ASP A 34 3.38 -11.74 -3.82
C ASP A 34 4.20 -12.98 -3.40
N SER A 35 3.74 -14.18 -3.74
CA SER A 35 4.44 -15.45 -3.44
C SER A 35 5.69 -15.69 -4.28
N ASP A 36 5.74 -15.11 -5.47
CA ASP A 36 6.87 -15.28 -6.38
C ASP A 36 8.07 -14.48 -5.85
N CYS A 37 7.79 -13.46 -5.05
CA CYS A 37 8.79 -12.64 -4.42
C CYS A 37 9.40 -13.33 -3.20
N PRO A 38 10.71 -13.21 -2.97
CA PRO A 38 11.33 -13.72 -1.76
C PRO A 38 10.89 -12.93 -0.52
N ASN A 39 11.15 -13.48 0.67
CA ASN A 39 10.93 -12.80 1.95
C ASN A 39 9.50 -12.24 2.12
N ASN A 40 9.38 -11.02 2.65
CA ASN A 40 8.12 -10.30 2.82
C ASN A 40 7.86 -9.30 1.67
N GLU A 41 8.55 -9.43 0.54
CA GLU A 41 8.38 -8.53 -0.60
C GLU A 41 7.06 -8.77 -1.33
N LYS A 42 6.46 -7.69 -1.80
CA LYS A 42 5.20 -7.70 -2.54
C LYS A 42 5.46 -7.51 -4.03
N CYS A 43 4.61 -8.14 -4.84
CA CYS A 43 4.63 -7.98 -6.28
C CYS A 43 3.81 -6.73 -6.63
N CYS A 44 4.51 -5.69 -7.12
CA CYS A 44 3.93 -4.38 -7.33
C CYS A 44 4.07 -3.93 -8.78
N HIS A 45 2.96 -3.43 -9.35
CA HIS A 45 2.94 -2.85 -10.68
C HIS A 45 3.81 -1.59 -10.74
N ASN A 46 4.75 -1.59 -11.67
CA ASN A 46 5.73 -0.53 -11.84
C ASN A 46 5.41 0.43 -12.99
N GLY A 47 4.22 0.36 -13.58
CA GLY A 47 3.77 1.22 -14.68
C GLY A 47 3.65 0.46 -16.00
N CYS A 48 4.51 -0.52 -16.25
CA CYS A 48 4.48 -1.36 -17.45
C CYS A 48 4.71 -2.85 -17.19
N GLY A 49 5.25 -3.22 -16.02
CA GLY A 49 5.30 -4.59 -15.55
C GLY A 49 5.29 -4.71 -14.03
N HIS A 50 5.70 -5.84 -13.48
CA HIS A 50 5.66 -6.14 -12.05
C HIS A 50 7.05 -6.39 -11.45
N ASN A 51 7.31 -5.78 -10.30
CA ASN A 51 8.54 -5.95 -9.54
C ASN A 51 8.26 -6.41 -8.11
N CYS A 52 9.11 -7.29 -7.61
CA CYS A 52 9.20 -7.61 -6.19
C CYS A 52 9.86 -6.47 -5.43
N ILE A 53 9.16 -5.92 -4.45
CA ILE A 53 9.67 -4.81 -3.65
C ILE A 53 9.26 -4.92 -2.19
N ALA A 54 10.06 -4.34 -1.30
CA ALA A 54 9.74 -4.28 0.11
C ALA A 54 8.41 -3.50 0.35
N PRO A 55 7.49 -4.06 1.15
CA PRO A 55 6.23 -3.41 1.45
C PRO A 55 6.45 -2.16 2.32
N THR A 56 5.50 -1.24 2.24
CA THR A 56 5.37 -0.13 3.18
C THR A 56 4.23 -0.41 4.14
N GLN A 57 4.39 0.03 5.39
CA GLN A 57 3.29 0.05 6.34
C GLN A 57 2.40 1.26 6.06
N PRO A 58 1.08 1.07 5.88
CA PRO A 58 0.16 2.19 5.80
C PRO A 58 0.17 2.96 7.13
N GLY A 59 0.30 4.28 7.05
CA GLY A 59 0.00 5.17 8.16
C GLY A 59 -1.51 5.35 8.35
N ARG A 60 -1.88 6.06 9.40
CA ARG A 60 -3.25 6.42 9.77
C ARG A 60 -3.41 7.93 9.69
N CYS A 61 -4.54 8.35 9.16
CA CYS A 61 -4.97 9.73 9.26
C CYS A 61 -5.43 10.00 10.70
N VAL A 62 -4.91 11.07 11.29
CA VAL A 62 -5.25 11.47 12.66
C VAL A 62 -5.66 12.93 12.62
N LEU A 63 -6.81 13.24 13.23
CA LEU A 63 -7.23 14.62 13.43
C LEU A 63 -6.29 15.33 14.42
N PRO A 64 -6.06 16.65 14.26
CA PRO A 64 -5.25 17.43 15.19
C PRO A 64 -5.76 17.40 16.64
N ASN A 65 -7.00 16.97 16.86
CA ASN A 65 -7.63 16.82 18.19
C ASN A 65 -7.67 15.35 18.70
N GLY A 66 -6.92 14.44 18.08
CA GLY A 66 -6.77 13.06 18.58
C GLY A 66 -8.03 12.19 18.54
N THR A 67 -9.10 12.63 17.86
CA THR A 67 -10.31 11.84 17.65
C THR A 67 -10.03 10.72 16.64
N TYR A 68 -10.01 9.50 17.16
CA TYR A 68 -9.73 8.24 16.48
C TYR A 68 -10.91 7.83 15.59
N MET A 69 -11.00 8.44 14.40
CA MET A 69 -11.86 7.88 13.36
C MET A 69 -11.14 6.67 12.75
N CYS A 70 -11.63 5.48 13.06
CA CYS A 70 -11.02 4.22 12.67
C CYS A 70 -11.31 3.85 11.20
N ALA A 71 -10.98 4.69 10.23
CA ALA A 71 -10.91 4.29 8.82
C ALA A 71 -10.30 5.40 7.97
N GLU A 72 -8.98 5.36 7.76
CA GLU A 72 -8.33 5.72 6.47
C GLU A 72 -6.81 5.49 6.57
N TYR A 73 -6.30 4.69 5.63
CA TYR A 73 -4.88 4.41 5.52
C TYR A 73 -4.22 5.46 4.62
N CYS A 74 -3.16 6.10 5.10
CA CYS A 74 -2.41 7.11 4.37
C CYS A 74 -0.94 6.69 4.20
N TYR A 75 -0.26 7.26 3.21
CA TYR A 75 1.15 6.94 2.95
C TYR A 75 2.09 8.14 3.15
N LYS A 76 1.52 9.34 3.05
CA LYS A 76 2.15 10.66 3.15
C LYS A 76 1.13 11.69 3.60
N ASP A 77 1.61 12.82 4.11
CA ASP A 77 0.79 13.98 4.43
C ASP A 77 0.07 14.53 3.19
N GLY A 78 -1.12 15.10 3.41
CA GLY A 78 -1.99 15.61 2.33
C GLY A 78 -2.74 14.52 1.54
N GLN A 79 -2.67 13.25 1.96
CA GLN A 79 -3.53 12.18 1.47
C GLN A 79 -4.79 12.00 2.34
N CYS A 80 -4.79 12.58 3.53
CA CYS A 80 -5.92 12.56 4.45
C CYS A 80 -6.90 13.69 4.11
N PRO A 81 -8.21 13.48 4.30
CA PRO A 81 -9.19 14.54 4.17
C PRO A 81 -8.99 15.60 5.26
N GLU A 82 -9.30 16.86 4.96
CA GLU A 82 -9.05 18.00 5.86
C GLU A 82 -7.53 18.23 6.15
N GLU A 83 -7.21 18.98 7.20
CA GLU A 83 -5.86 19.22 7.71
C GLU A 83 -5.28 18.03 8.51
N GLN A 84 -5.73 16.80 8.22
CA GLN A 84 -5.26 15.60 8.91
C GLN A 84 -3.83 15.24 8.53
N MET A 85 -3.07 14.76 9.51
CA MET A 85 -1.67 14.38 9.34
C MET A 85 -1.56 12.85 9.23
N CYS A 86 -0.59 12.39 8.43
CA CYS A 86 -0.40 10.97 8.19
C CYS A 86 0.64 10.38 9.13
N PHE A 87 0.19 9.73 10.20
CA PHE A 87 1.10 9.10 11.17
C PHE A 87 1.29 7.62 10.87
N ARG A 88 2.55 7.19 10.70
CA ARG A 88 2.92 5.78 10.44
C ARG A 88 2.88 4.87 11.68
N ILE A 89 2.30 5.33 12.77
CA ILE A 89 2.42 4.72 14.09
C ILE A 89 1.11 4.03 14.45
N CYS A 90 1.18 2.71 14.63
CA CYS A 90 0.53 2.01 15.73
C CYS A 90 1.63 1.61 16.71
#